data_AF-A0A418VCQ0-F1
#
_entry.id   AF-A0A418VCQ0-F1
#
_cell.length_a   1.000
_cell.length_b   1.000
_cell.length_c   1.000
_cell.angle_alpha   90.00
_cell.angle_beta   90.00
_cell.angle_gamma   90.00
#
_symmetry.space_group_name_H-M   'P 1'
#
loop_
_entity.id
_entity.type
_entity.pdbx_description
1 polymer ?
#
loop_
_entity_poly.entity_id
_entity_poly.type
_entity_poly.pdbx_seq_one_letter_code
_entity_poly.pdbx_strand_id
1 'polypeptide(L)'
;MAGMPSGRVHNLINIAAYSVLAAGVLYATRTNLLVVTQVQTLNFTLGFMAGTFLLSPDLDLSEGRVDSKRHWGLLGFLWVPYGMIFSHRGLSHTWILGPLTRIAYLAVVTALIVGLLRTFAPDVQLPRIPHPISVKFLLPLILGYYLSQWLHLIADGVRPDHGVRRTSKKVRDFARARR
;
A
#
# COMPACT_ATOMS: atom_id res chain seq x y z
N MET A 1 -20.15 -2.87 19.65
CA MET A 1 -19.47 -2.95 18.33
C MET A 1 -18.02 -2.62 18.57
N ALA A 2 -17.08 -3.51 18.27
CA ALA A 2 -15.66 -3.16 18.38
C ALA A 2 -15.38 -1.99 17.42
N GLY A 3 -14.82 -0.90 17.93
CA GLY A 3 -14.49 0.27 17.11
C GLY A 3 -13.47 -0.09 16.04
N MET A 4 -13.53 0.59 14.90
CA MET A 4 -12.49 0.49 13.87
C MET A 4 -11.14 0.84 14.49
N PRO A 5 -10.09 0.02 14.31
CA PRO A 5 -8.78 0.36 14.82
C PRO A 5 -8.31 1.71 14.24
N SER A 6 -7.56 2.47 15.01
CA SER A 6 -6.97 3.72 14.50
C SER A 6 -5.74 3.42 13.63
N GLY A 7 -5.33 4.37 12.78
CA GLY A 7 -4.09 4.28 11.99
C GLY A 7 -2.85 3.88 12.83
N ARG A 8 -2.75 4.39 14.06
CA ARG A 8 -1.70 4.00 15.01
C ARG A 8 -1.77 2.52 15.39
N VAL A 9 -2.96 1.97 15.59
CA VAL A 9 -3.14 0.53 15.90
C VAL A 9 -2.75 -0.31 14.68
N HIS A 10 -3.12 0.09 13.47
CA HIS A 10 -2.70 -0.60 12.26
C HIS A 10 -1.18 -0.60 12.08
N ASN A 11 -0.53 0.54 12.34
CA ASN A 11 0.93 0.64 12.29
C ASN A 11 1.60 -0.25 13.34
N LEU A 12 1.06 -0.28 14.57
CA LEU A 12 1.56 -1.15 15.63
C LEU A 12 1.45 -2.63 15.24
N ILE A 13 0.30 -3.06 14.71
CA ILE A 13 0.10 -4.44 14.23
C ILE A 13 1.12 -4.79 13.16
N ASN A 14 1.32 -3.90 12.17
CA ASN A 14 2.29 -4.11 11.10
C ASN A 14 3.72 -4.25 11.65
N ILE A 15 4.15 -3.36 12.55
CA ILE A 15 5.50 -3.41 13.12
C ILE A 15 5.71 -4.63 14.00
N ALA A 16 4.71 -5.01 14.80
CA ALA A 16 4.77 -6.23 15.61
C ALA A 16 4.89 -7.48 14.73
N ALA A 17 4.04 -7.61 13.71
CA ALA A 17 4.09 -8.73 12.76
C ALA A 17 5.41 -8.77 12.00
N TYR A 18 5.92 -7.62 11.56
CA TYR A 18 7.22 -7.51 10.91
C TYR A 18 8.35 -7.97 11.82
N SER A 19 8.32 -7.59 13.10
CA SER A 19 9.36 -7.96 14.08
C SER A 19 9.42 -9.47 14.29
N VAL A 20 8.25 -10.12 14.43
CA VAL A 20 8.15 -11.58 14.54
C VAL A 20 8.65 -12.26 13.25
N LEU A 21 8.22 -11.78 12.08
CA LEU A 21 8.67 -12.31 10.79
C LEU A 21 10.18 -12.18 10.62
N ALA A 22 10.74 -11.01 10.94
CA ALA A 22 12.17 -10.74 10.83
C ALA A 22 12.99 -11.65 11.75
N ALA A 23 12.54 -11.87 13.00
CA ALA A 23 13.17 -12.81 13.92
C ALA A 23 13.13 -14.25 13.37
N GLY A 24 12.00 -14.68 12.82
CA GLY A 24 11.84 -16.00 12.20
C GLY A 24 12.75 -16.20 10.99
N VAL A 25 12.82 -15.21 10.08
CA VAL A 25 13.71 -15.25 8.91
C VAL A 25 15.18 -15.24 9.32
N LEU A 26 15.55 -14.45 10.33
CA LEU A 26 16.91 -14.44 10.86
C LEU A 26 17.29 -15.81 11.43
N TYR A 27 16.42 -16.40 12.26
CA TYR A 27 16.62 -17.73 12.81
C TYR A 27 16.77 -18.78 11.70
N ALA A 28 15.85 -18.82 10.73
CA ALA A 28 15.88 -19.75 9.61
C ALA A 28 17.13 -19.60 8.74
N THR A 29 17.63 -18.37 8.57
CA THR A 29 18.88 -18.11 7.84
C THR A 29 20.10 -18.60 8.63
N ARG A 30 20.12 -18.42 9.96
CA ARG A 30 21.21 -18.89 10.83
C ARG A 30 21.29 -20.41 10.92
N THR A 31 20.16 -21.10 10.80
CA THR A 31 20.08 -22.58 10.81
C THR A 31 20.15 -23.20 9.42
N ASN A 32 20.45 -22.41 8.38
CA ASN A 32 20.51 -22.84 6.97
C ASN A 32 19.20 -23.46 6.44
N LEU A 33 18.05 -23.14 7.05
CA LEU A 33 16.73 -23.55 6.56
C LEU A 33 16.26 -22.69 5.37
N LEU A 34 16.75 -21.45 5.28
CA LEU A 34 16.39 -20.50 4.24
C LEU A 34 17.61 -19.64 3.87
N VAL A 35 17.83 -19.40 2.58
CA VAL A 35 18.86 -18.46 2.13
C VAL A 35 18.19 -17.18 1.64
N VAL A 36 18.38 -16.09 2.39
CA VAL A 36 17.90 -14.75 2.01
C VAL A 36 19.11 -13.81 1.94
N THR A 37 19.27 -13.14 0.80
CA THR A 37 20.34 -12.15 0.63
C THR A 37 20.00 -10.85 1.34
N GLN A 38 21.01 -10.08 1.74
CA GLN A 38 20.83 -8.76 2.36
C GLN A 38 19.99 -7.82 1.48
N VAL A 39 20.19 -7.86 0.16
CA VAL A 39 19.42 -7.05 -0.80
C VAL A 39 17.94 -7.44 -0.80
N GLN A 40 17.61 -8.74 -0.74
CA GLN A 40 16.23 -9.19 -0.65
C GLN A 40 15.57 -8.75 0.66
N THR A 41 16.30 -8.87 1.78
CA THR A 41 15.83 -8.39 3.09
C THR A 41 15.55 -6.89 3.04
N LEU A 42 16.52 -6.08 2.59
CA LEU A 42 16.36 -4.63 2.49
C LEU A 42 15.18 -4.24 1.60
N ASN A 43 15.05 -4.84 0.43
CA ASN A 43 13.94 -4.55 -0.47
C ASN A 43 12.58 -4.93 0.14
N PHE A 44 12.49 -6.09 0.79
CA PHE A 44 11.28 -6.48 1.51
C PHE A 44 10.93 -5.48 2.61
N THR A 45 11.91 -5.11 3.44
CA THR A 45 11.74 -4.11 4.50
C THR A 45 11.26 -2.78 3.95
N LEU A 46 11.89 -2.27 2.89
CA LEU A 46 11.48 -1.01 2.25
C LEU A 46 10.05 -1.08 1.73
N GLY A 47 9.68 -2.16 1.06
CA GLY A 47 8.32 -2.35 0.56
C GLY A 47 7.29 -2.41 1.68
N PHE A 48 7.62 -3.17 2.74
CA PHE A 48 6.77 -3.30 3.92
C PHE A 48 6.58 -1.97 4.63
N MET A 49 7.66 -1.25 4.93
CA MET A 49 7.60 0.02 5.65
C MET A 49 6.93 1.13 4.82
N ALA A 50 7.21 1.20 3.52
CA ALA A 50 6.50 2.11 2.62
C ALA A 50 5.00 1.79 2.59
N GLY A 51 4.64 0.51 2.54
CA GLY A 51 3.27 0.05 2.61
C GLY A 51 2.55 0.38 3.94
N THR A 52 3.25 0.23 5.07
CA THR A 52 2.71 0.55 6.40
C THR A 52 2.50 2.05 6.59
N PHE A 53 3.52 2.87 6.31
CA PHE A 53 3.51 4.27 6.72
C PHE A 53 3.07 5.24 5.63
N LEU A 54 3.46 4.98 4.37
CA LEU A 54 3.21 5.92 3.27
C LEU A 54 2.00 5.50 2.44
N LEU A 55 1.81 4.21 2.22
CA LEU A 55 0.82 3.67 1.30
C LEU A 55 -0.23 2.81 2.02
N SER A 56 -0.64 3.16 3.25
CA SER A 56 -1.69 2.43 3.97
C SER A 56 -3.05 2.51 3.23
N PRO A 57 -3.95 1.52 3.40
CA PRO A 57 -5.32 1.58 2.86
C PRO A 57 -6.10 2.83 3.29
N ASP A 58 -5.80 3.37 4.48
CA ASP A 58 -6.37 4.61 5.04
C ASP A 58 -6.22 5.87 4.16
N LEU A 59 -5.38 5.83 3.12
CA LEU A 59 -5.26 6.95 2.17
C LEU A 59 -6.58 7.24 1.43
N ASP A 60 -7.50 6.28 1.38
CA ASP A 60 -8.83 6.48 0.80
C ASP A 60 -9.77 7.35 1.65
N LEU A 61 -9.38 7.71 2.88
CA LEU A 61 -10.09 8.69 3.70
C LEU A 61 -9.77 10.10 3.19
N SER A 62 -10.73 10.77 2.54
CA SER A 62 -10.60 12.13 2.04
C SER A 62 -10.43 13.16 3.16
N GLU A 63 -11.13 12.97 4.29
CA GLU A 63 -11.16 13.89 5.43
C GLU A 63 -9.78 14.04 6.10
N GLY A 64 -9.37 15.29 6.27
CA GLY A 64 -7.99 15.67 6.49
C GLY A 64 -7.53 15.45 7.93
N ARG A 65 -6.86 14.30 8.18
CA ARG A 65 -5.70 14.10 9.08
C ARG A 65 -5.44 12.62 9.39
N VAL A 66 -5.35 11.77 8.36
CA VAL A 66 -4.91 10.37 8.52
C VAL A 66 -3.39 10.29 8.64
N ASP A 67 -2.89 9.39 9.49
CA ASP A 67 -1.46 9.24 9.81
C ASP A 67 -0.61 9.04 8.55
N SER A 68 -1.10 8.26 7.59
CA SER A 68 -0.40 8.02 6.33
C SER A 68 -0.20 9.30 5.52
N LYS A 69 -1.22 10.18 5.46
CA LYS A 69 -1.06 11.50 4.82
C LYS A 69 -0.07 12.39 5.57
N ARG A 70 0.04 12.26 6.90
CA ARG A 70 1.02 12.99 7.71
C ARG A 70 2.46 12.53 7.44
N HIS A 71 2.69 11.23 7.20
CA HIS A 71 4.03 10.71 6.87
C HIS A 71 4.56 11.21 5.52
N TRP A 72 3.68 11.61 4.59
CA TRP A 72 4.07 12.33 3.37
C TRP A 72 4.46 13.79 3.60
N GLY A 73 4.29 14.31 4.82
CA GLY A 73 4.52 15.72 5.13
C GLY A 73 3.66 16.62 4.25
N LEU A 74 4.29 17.63 3.64
CA LEU A 74 3.60 18.54 2.72
C LEU A 74 3.00 17.81 1.52
N LEU A 75 3.62 16.73 1.04
CA LEU A 75 3.13 15.97 -0.12
C LEU A 75 1.85 15.17 0.19
N GLY A 76 1.38 15.16 1.44
CA GLY A 76 0.13 14.52 1.82
C GLY A 76 -1.11 15.06 1.09
N PHE A 77 -1.08 16.34 0.63
CA PHE A 77 -2.19 16.91 -0.13
C PHE A 77 -2.41 16.20 -1.48
N LEU A 78 -1.35 15.61 -2.05
CA LEU A 78 -1.43 14.86 -3.30
C LEU A 78 -2.36 13.65 -3.17
N TRP A 79 -2.66 13.18 -1.95
CA TRP A 79 -3.58 12.06 -1.72
C TRP A 79 -5.03 12.48 -1.49
N VAL A 80 -5.34 13.78 -1.48
CA VAL A 80 -6.72 14.27 -1.35
C VAL A 80 -7.59 13.79 -2.53
N PRO A 81 -7.19 13.94 -3.80
CA PRO A 81 -7.99 13.46 -4.93
C PRO A 81 -8.19 11.94 -4.89
N TYR A 82 -7.19 11.18 -4.42
CA TYR A 82 -7.32 9.73 -4.27
C TYR A 82 -8.48 9.35 -3.34
N GLY A 83 -8.58 9.96 -2.16
CA GLY A 83 -9.69 9.72 -1.22
C GLY A 83 -11.03 10.28 -1.70
N MET A 84 -11.05 11.22 -2.65
CA MET A 84 -12.29 11.68 -3.30
C MET A 84 -12.80 10.68 -4.35
N ILE A 85 -11.88 10.02 -5.08
CA ILE A 85 -12.21 9.05 -6.13
C ILE A 85 -12.60 7.70 -5.52
N PHE A 86 -11.86 7.24 -4.51
CA PHE A 86 -12.08 5.94 -3.89
C PHE A 86 -12.78 6.11 -2.55
N SER A 87 -14.04 5.66 -2.48
CA SER A 87 -14.77 5.60 -1.22
C SER A 87 -14.07 4.69 -0.21
N HIS A 88 -13.97 5.13 1.05
CA HIS A 88 -13.48 4.28 2.12
C HIS A 88 -14.21 2.93 2.19
N ARG A 89 -13.45 1.84 2.34
CA ARG A 89 -13.93 0.44 2.27
C ARG A 89 -14.50 0.03 0.89
N GLY A 90 -14.14 0.77 -0.16
CA GLY A 90 -14.49 0.51 -1.56
C GLY A 90 -13.44 -0.35 -2.28
N LEU A 91 -13.16 -0.05 -3.55
CA LEU A 91 -12.21 -0.80 -4.37
C LEU A 91 -10.77 -0.73 -3.83
N SER A 92 -10.39 0.43 -3.30
CA SER A 92 -9.11 0.72 -2.60
C SER A 92 -8.83 -0.19 -1.41
N HIS A 93 -9.87 -0.85 -0.91
CA HIS A 93 -9.87 -1.60 0.33
C HIS A 93 -10.14 -3.09 0.06
N THR A 94 -9.53 -3.61 -1.00
CA THR A 94 -9.57 -5.01 -1.42
C THR A 94 -8.17 -5.60 -1.44
N TRP A 95 -8.06 -6.92 -1.32
CA TRP A 95 -6.78 -7.61 -1.11
C TRP A 95 -5.80 -7.49 -2.27
N ILE A 96 -6.30 -7.40 -3.51
CA ILE A 96 -5.47 -7.32 -4.72
C ILE A 96 -5.58 -5.94 -5.35
N LEU A 97 -6.80 -5.48 -5.66
CA LEU A 97 -7.00 -4.25 -6.41
C LEU A 97 -6.69 -3.01 -5.57
N GLY A 98 -6.95 -3.04 -4.26
CA GLY A 98 -6.67 -1.92 -3.38
C GLY A 98 -5.19 -1.48 -3.35
N PRO A 99 -4.24 -2.41 -3.16
CA PRO A 99 -2.82 -2.13 -3.33
C PRO A 99 -2.47 -1.62 -4.72
N LEU A 100 -3.07 -2.17 -5.78
CA LEU A 100 -2.79 -1.76 -7.16
C LEU A 100 -3.28 -0.33 -7.46
N THR A 101 -4.45 0.07 -6.96
CA THR A 101 -4.96 1.43 -7.18
C THR A 101 -4.04 2.50 -6.59
N ARG A 102 -3.41 2.23 -5.44
CA ARG A 102 -2.46 3.16 -4.81
C ARG A 102 -1.15 3.27 -5.59
N ILE A 103 -0.63 2.14 -6.09
CA ILE A 103 0.58 2.16 -6.95
C ILE A 103 0.28 2.85 -8.28
N ALA A 104 -0.85 2.56 -8.91
CA ALA A 104 -1.27 3.22 -10.15
C ALA A 104 -1.44 4.73 -9.95
N TYR A 105 -2.08 5.15 -8.85
CA TYR A 105 -2.24 6.56 -8.52
C TYR A 105 -0.88 7.25 -8.32
N LEU A 106 0.01 6.65 -7.53
CA LEU A 106 1.35 7.20 -7.29
C LEU A 106 2.16 7.29 -8.59
N ALA A 107 2.03 6.32 -9.49
CA ALA A 107 2.69 6.34 -10.79
C ALA A 107 2.20 7.52 -11.65
N VAL A 108 0.89 7.78 -11.68
CA VAL A 108 0.32 8.94 -12.39
C VAL A 108 0.83 10.26 -11.79
N VAL A 109 0.76 10.42 -10.46
CA VAL A 109 1.24 11.62 -9.78
C VAL A 109 2.74 11.84 -10.03
N THR A 110 3.53 10.78 -9.98
CA THR A 110 4.98 10.84 -10.25
C THR A 110 5.25 11.24 -11.70
N ALA A 111 4.53 10.66 -12.67
CA ALA A 111 4.67 11.01 -14.08
C ALA A 111 4.33 12.48 -14.34
N LEU A 112 3.29 13.01 -13.70
CA LEU A 112 2.92 14.42 -13.81
C LEU A 112 4.02 15.34 -13.24
N ILE A 113 4.53 15.04 -12.05
CA ILE A 113 5.61 15.82 -11.42
C ILE A 113 6.87 15.79 -12.29
N VAL A 114 7.26 14.60 -12.76
CA VAL A 114 8.40 14.43 -13.66
C VAL A 114 8.20 15.20 -14.96
N GLY A 115 7.03 15.11 -15.58
CA GLY A 115 6.71 15.86 -16.80
C GLY A 115 6.81 17.38 -16.61
N LEU A 116 6.27 17.89 -15.50
CA LEU A 116 6.38 19.31 -15.14
C LEU A 116 7.84 19.73 -14.93
N LEU A 117 8.62 18.94 -14.18
CA LEU A 117 10.05 19.23 -13.98
C LEU A 117 10.81 19.23 -15.30
N ARG A 118 10.55 18.26 -16.19
CA ARG A 118 11.18 18.23 -17.52
C ARG A 118 10.80 19.41 -18.41
N THR A 119 9.59 19.94 -18.24
CA THR A 119 9.09 21.06 -19.04
C THR A 119 9.60 22.41 -18.53
N PHE A 120 9.58 22.63 -17.21
CA PHE A 120 9.82 23.94 -16.60
C PHE A 120 11.19 24.06 -15.90
N ALA A 121 11.85 22.95 -15.61
CA ALA A 121 13.15 22.91 -14.94
C ALA A 121 14.04 21.79 -15.55
N PRO A 122 14.34 21.85 -16.87
CA PRO A 122 15.01 20.77 -17.60
C PRO A 122 16.39 20.40 -17.03
N ASP A 123 17.06 21.35 -16.38
CA ASP A 123 18.38 21.17 -15.78
C ASP A 123 18.36 20.35 -14.49
N VAL A 124 17.17 20.09 -13.91
CA VAL A 124 17.04 19.24 -12.72
C VAL A 124 17.39 17.80 -13.08
N GLN A 125 18.46 17.31 -12.47
CA GLN A 125 18.88 15.92 -12.62
C GLN A 125 17.93 14.99 -11.85
N LEU A 126 17.11 14.25 -12.58
CA LEU A 126 16.23 13.25 -11.98
C LEU A 126 17.00 11.96 -11.67
N PRO A 127 16.64 11.25 -10.59
CA PRO A 127 17.20 9.95 -10.26
C PRO A 127 17.05 8.96 -11.44
N ARG A 128 18.12 8.22 -11.74
CA ARG A 128 18.07 7.15 -12.74
C ARG A 128 17.59 5.86 -12.09
N ILE A 129 16.58 5.25 -12.71
CA ILE A 129 16.14 3.91 -12.31
C ILE A 129 17.12 2.90 -12.95
N PRO A 130 17.70 1.97 -12.18
CA PRO A 130 18.55 0.93 -12.74
C PRO A 130 17.78 0.07 -13.75
N HIS A 131 18.36 -0.18 -14.92
CA HIS A 131 17.79 -1.07 -15.95
C HIS A 131 18.83 -2.12 -16.36
N PRO A 132 18.43 -3.40 -16.52
CA PRO A 132 17.09 -3.95 -16.30
C PRO A 132 16.76 -4.10 -14.80
N ILE A 133 15.49 -3.90 -14.44
CA ILE A 133 15.03 -4.17 -13.07
C ILE A 133 14.85 -5.68 -12.90
N SER A 134 15.67 -6.30 -12.07
CA SER A 134 15.62 -7.75 -11.83
C SER A 134 14.37 -8.16 -11.03
N VAL A 135 13.78 -9.31 -11.37
CA VAL A 135 12.71 -9.93 -10.56
C VAL A 135 13.20 -10.22 -9.13
N LYS A 136 14.47 -10.58 -8.96
CA LYS A 136 15.07 -10.78 -7.62
C LYS A 136 15.10 -9.50 -6.80
N PHE A 137 15.07 -8.35 -7.45
CA PHE A 137 14.99 -7.03 -6.82
C PHE A 137 13.52 -6.65 -6.53
N LEU A 138 12.62 -6.78 -7.52
CA LEU A 138 11.22 -6.35 -7.40
C LEU A 138 10.38 -7.25 -6.50
N LEU A 139 10.56 -8.56 -6.58
CA LEU A 139 9.69 -9.51 -5.90
C LEU A 139 9.68 -9.30 -4.38
N PRO A 140 10.82 -9.18 -3.67
CA PRO A 140 10.81 -8.89 -2.24
C PRO A 140 10.12 -7.56 -1.90
N LEU A 141 10.35 -6.53 -2.70
CA LEU A 141 9.73 -5.21 -2.53
C LEU A 141 8.20 -5.29 -2.63
N ILE A 142 7.69 -5.97 -3.66
CA ILE A 142 6.25 -6.17 -3.87
C ILE A 142 5.66 -7.02 -2.75
N LEU A 143 6.33 -8.11 -2.34
CA LEU A 143 5.86 -8.98 -1.26
C LEU A 143 5.77 -8.24 0.07
N GLY A 144 6.79 -7.45 0.41
CA GLY A 144 6.78 -6.62 1.63
C GLY A 144 5.62 -5.62 1.59
N TYR A 145 5.46 -4.92 0.47
CA TYR A 145 4.34 -4.00 0.26
C TYR A 145 3.00 -4.72 0.46
N TYR A 146 2.71 -5.79 -0.28
CA TYR A 146 1.44 -6.50 -0.19
C TYR A 146 1.16 -7.06 1.20
N LEU A 147 2.16 -7.62 1.89
CA LEU A 147 1.97 -8.16 3.23
C LEU A 147 1.51 -7.08 4.21
N SER A 148 2.10 -5.88 4.16
CA SER A 148 1.67 -4.75 5.01
C SER A 148 0.20 -4.35 4.76
N GLN A 149 -0.27 -4.51 3.52
CA GLN A 149 -1.65 -4.20 3.14
C GLN A 149 -2.61 -5.26 3.66
N TRP A 150 -2.25 -6.54 3.53
CA TRP A 150 -3.09 -7.62 4.01
C TRP A 150 -3.23 -7.61 5.53
N LEU A 151 -2.14 -7.35 6.26
CA LEU A 151 -2.20 -7.21 7.71
C LEU A 151 -3.13 -6.08 8.15
N HIS A 152 -3.11 -4.95 7.44
CA HIS A 152 -4.06 -3.87 7.67
C HIS A 152 -5.51 -4.31 7.42
N LEU A 153 -5.78 -4.94 6.27
CA LEU A 153 -7.13 -5.44 5.92
C LEU A 153 -7.63 -6.51 6.90
N ILE A 154 -6.74 -7.39 7.38
CA ILE A 154 -7.06 -8.40 8.40
C ILE A 154 -7.43 -7.71 9.72
N ALA A 155 -6.68 -6.69 10.13
CA ALA A 155 -6.99 -5.90 11.31
C ALA A 155 -8.36 -5.18 11.20
N ASP A 156 -8.75 -4.80 9.99
CA ASP A 156 -10.07 -4.23 9.68
C ASP A 156 -11.21 -5.26 9.57
N GLY A 157 -10.90 -6.55 9.69
CA GLY A 157 -11.86 -7.65 9.52
C GLY A 157 -12.31 -7.85 8.06
N VAL A 158 -11.57 -7.33 7.09
CA VAL A 158 -11.89 -7.39 5.67
C VAL A 158 -11.44 -8.71 5.09
N ARG A 159 -12.43 -9.54 4.72
CA ARG A 159 -12.19 -10.83 4.07
C ARG A 159 -11.79 -10.67 2.60
N PRO A 160 -11.04 -11.63 2.03
CA PRO A 160 -10.62 -11.58 0.61
C PRO A 160 -11.79 -11.40 -0.37
N ASP A 161 -12.96 -11.93 -0.05
CA ASP A 161 -14.17 -11.89 -0.89
C ASP A 161 -15.05 -10.65 -0.67
N HIS A 162 -14.67 -9.74 0.22
CA HIS A 162 -15.48 -8.60 0.66
C HIS A 162 -15.87 -7.66 -0.51
N GLY A 163 -14.91 -7.33 -1.38
CA GLY A 163 -15.13 -6.44 -2.53
C GLY A 163 -16.07 -7.03 -3.59
N VAL A 164 -15.95 -8.32 -3.87
CA VAL A 164 -16.80 -9.04 -4.84
C VAL A 164 -18.24 -9.09 -4.33
N ARG A 165 -18.45 -9.45 -3.07
CA ARG A 165 -19.80 -9.52 -2.47
C ARG A 165 -20.52 -8.18 -2.47
N ARG A 166 -19.83 -7.08 -2.15
CA ARG A 166 -20.42 -5.73 -2.13
C ARG A 166 -20.81 -5.26 -3.54
N THR A 167 -19.97 -5.52 -4.53
CA THR A 167 -20.24 -5.18 -5.94
C THR A 167 -21.41 -5.98 -6.47
N SER A 168 -21.43 -7.31 -6.25
CA SER A 168 -22.55 -8.16 -6.63
C SER A 168 -23.86 -7.76 -5.95
N LYS A 169 -23.82 -7.30 -4.69
CA LYS A 169 -24.99 -6.75 -4.00
C LYS A 169 -25.49 -5.47 -4.69
N LYS A 170 -24.62 -4.49 -4.97
CA LYS A 170 -25.01 -3.26 -5.68
C LYS A 170 -25.61 -3.53 -7.05
N VAL A 171 -25.01 -4.43 -7.83
CA VAL A 171 -25.52 -4.82 -9.16
C VAL A 171 -26.92 -5.44 -9.03
N ARG A 172 -27.11 -6.34 -8.07
CA ARG A 172 -28.41 -6.97 -7.81
C ARG A 172 -29.47 -5.96 -7.34
N ASP A 173 -29.11 -5.02 -6.47
CA ASP A 173 -30.03 -4.00 -5.96
C ASP A 173 -30.42 -3.02 -7.07
N PHE A 174 -29.47 -2.63 -7.94
CA PHE A 174 -29.75 -1.82 -9.14
C PHE A 174 -30.67 -2.54 -10.14
N ALA A 175 -30.46 -3.85 -10.37
CA ALA A 175 -31.31 -4.65 -11.23
C ALA A 175 -32.74 -4.82 -10.68
N ARG A 176 -32.92 -4.79 -9.35
CA ARG A 176 -34.24 -4.80 -8.69
C ARG A 176 -34.94 -3.45 -8.76
N ALA A 177 -34.22 -2.35 -8.64
CA ALA A 177 -34.79 -0.99 -8.72
C ALA A 177 -35.27 -0.59 -10.13
N ARG A 178 -34.93 -1.38 -11.16
CA ARG A 178 -35.37 -1.20 -12.55
C ARG A 178 -36.53 -2.12 -12.98
N ARG A 179 -37.09 -2.91 -12.06
CA ARG A 179 -38.33 -3.68 -12.25
C ARG A 179 -39.46 -3.01 -11.49
#